data_AF-A0A136LYH3-F1
#
_entry.id   AF-A0A136LYH3-F1
#
_cell.length_a   1.000
_cell.length_b   1.000
_cell.length_c   1.000
_cell.angle_alpha   90.00
_cell.angle_beta   90.00
_cell.angle_gamma   90.00
#
_symmetry.space_group_name_H-M   'P 1'
#
loop_
_entity.id
_entity.type
_entity.pdbx_description
1 polymer ?
#
loop_
_entity_poly.entity_id
_entity_poly.type
_entity_poly.pdbx_seq_one_letter_code
_entity_poly.pdbx_strand_id
1 'polypeptide(L)' 'MATKNVDLQAQLAEYMDGLENPPRTFERGQIIKGDIVAISKGEMLVDIGGRAEGVVSGKEMKLEGEKLNKKSRR' A
#
# COMPACT_ATOMS: atom_id res chain seq x y z
N MET A 1 -28.34 13.24 -0.02
CA MET A 1 -27.26 13.40 -1.02
C MET A 1 -25.94 12.84 -0.46
N ALA A 2 -25.85 11.53 -0.25
CA ALA A 2 -24.72 10.88 0.43
C ALA A 2 -24.37 9.55 -0.28
N THR A 3 -23.79 9.63 -1.48
CA THR A 3 -23.43 8.45 -2.29
C THR A 3 -22.16 8.70 -3.10
N LYS A 4 -21.08 9.16 -2.45
CA LYS A 4 -19.76 9.31 -3.10
C LYS A 4 -18.60 8.58 -2.41
N ASN A 5 -18.86 7.87 -1.31
CA ASN A 5 -17.82 7.15 -0.54
C ASN A 5 -17.80 5.64 -0.79
N VAL A 6 -18.83 5.07 -1.43
CA VAL A 6 -18.92 3.62 -1.66
C VAL A 6 -18.14 3.21 -2.92
N ASP A 7 -17.88 4.14 -3.83
CA ASP A 7 -17.28 3.84 -5.14
C ASP A 7 -15.76 3.67 -5.10
N LEU A 8 -15.04 4.28 -4.14
CA LEU A 8 -13.57 4.18 -4.11
C LEU A 8 -13.07 2.77 -3.79
N GLN A 9 -13.76 2.06 -2.90
CA GLN A 9 -13.39 0.69 -2.56
C GLN A 9 -13.63 -0.25 -3.74
N ALA A 10 -14.74 -0.06 -4.46
CA ALA A 10 -15.06 -0.83 -5.66
C ALA A 10 -14.08 -0.53 -6.80
N GLN A 11 -13.73 0.74 -7.03
CA GLN A 11 -12.74 1.14 -8.03
C GLN A 11 -11.35 0.58 -7.72
N LEU A 12 -10.97 0.53 -6.44
CA LEU A 12 -9.69 -0.06 -6.02
C LEU A 12 -9.71 -1.58 -6.23
N ALA A 13 -10.82 -2.25 -5.91
CA ALA A 13 -10.96 -3.69 -6.12
C ALA A 13 -10.87 -4.06 -7.61
N GLU A 14 -11.55 -3.32 -8.48
CA GLU A 14 -11.50 -3.50 -9.93
C GLU A 14 -10.09 -3.24 -10.49
N TYR A 15 -9.40 -2.19 -10.00
CA TYR A 15 -8.01 -1.93 -10.38
C TYR A 15 -7.08 -3.06 -9.94
N MET A 16 -7.25 -3.60 -8.72
CA MET A 16 -6.44 -4.69 -8.19
C MET A 16 -6.61 -6.00 -8.97
N ASP A 17 -7.82 -6.30 -9.44
CA ASP A 17 -8.13 -7.51 -10.21
C ASP A 17 -7.47 -7.50 -11.61
N GLY A 18 -7.21 -6.31 -12.16
CA GLY A 18 -6.55 -6.13 -13.45
C GLY A 18 -5.02 -6.15 -13.43
N LEU A 19 -4.38 -6.30 -12.27
CA LEU A 19 -2.91 -6.27 -12.17
C LEU A 19 -2.29 -7.65 -12.44
N GLU A 20 -1.24 -7.70 -13.27
CA GLU A 20 -0.43 -8.92 -13.46
C GLU A 20 0.32 -9.34 -12.18
N ASN A 21 0.64 -8.38 -11.30
CA ASN A 21 1.27 -8.61 -10.00
C ASN A 21 0.61 -7.72 -8.93
N PRO A 22 -0.49 -8.18 -8.31
CA PRO A 22 -1.16 -7.41 -7.28
C PRO A 22 -0.27 -7.26 -6.03
N PRO A 23 -0.34 -6.12 -5.33
CA PRO A 23 0.35 -5.94 -4.06
C PRO A 23 -0.11 -6.99 -3.05
N ARG A 24 0.85 -7.59 -2.34
CA ARG A 24 0.56 -8.64 -1.36
C ARG A 24 -0.07 -8.03 -0.12
N THR A 25 -1.30 -8.46 0.18
CA THR A 25 -1.95 -8.23 1.46
C THR A 25 -1.61 -9.37 2.41
N PHE A 26 -1.36 -9.03 3.68
CA PHE A 26 -1.02 -10.01 4.72
C PHE A 26 -2.03 -9.95 5.85
N GLU A 27 -2.46 -11.11 6.31
CA GLU A 27 -3.37 -11.24 7.44
C GLU A 27 -2.62 -11.68 8.71
N ARG A 28 -3.14 -11.28 9.87
CA ARG A 28 -2.55 -11.67 11.15
C ARG A 28 -2.65 -13.19 11.33
N GLY A 29 -1.51 -13.84 11.55
CA GLY A 29 -1.42 -15.30 11.73
C GLY A 29 -1.21 -16.08 10.44
N GLN A 30 -1.14 -15.40 9.30
CA GLN A 30 -0.80 -16.02 8.02
C GLN A 30 0.66 -16.49 8.01
N ILE A 31 0.90 -17.73 7.58
CA ILE A 31 2.25 -18.27 7.35
C ILE A 31 2.62 -17.99 5.89
N ILE A 32 3.71 -17.28 5.67
CA ILE A 32 4.19 -16.89 4.34
C ILE A 32 5.67 -17.27 4.15
N LYS A 33 6.09 -17.37 2.89
CA LYS A 33 7.49 -17.54 2.51
C LYS A 33 8.14 -16.18 2.31
N GLY A 34 9.38 -16.04 2.75
CA GLY A 34 10.21 -14.85 2.54
C GLY A 34 11.68 -15.22 2.38
N ASP A 35 12.45 -14.31 1.82
CA ASP A 35 13.86 -14.50 1.53
C ASP A 35 14.73 -13.84 2.60
N ILE A 36 15.76 -14.53 3.07
CA ILE A 36 16.67 -14.00 4.08
C ILE A 36 17.62 -13.01 3.40
N VAL A 37 17.53 -11.74 3.79
CA VAL A 37 18.37 -10.67 3.22
C VAL A 37 19.57 -10.33 4.11
N ALA A 38 19.49 -10.56 5.41
CA ALA A 38 20.62 -10.41 6.31
C ALA A 38 20.47 -11.26 7.59
N ILE A 39 21.61 -11.67 8.15
CA ILE A 39 21.69 -12.34 9.44
C ILE A 39 22.69 -11.57 10.32
N SER A 40 22.23 -11.17 11.50
CA SER A 40 23.05 -10.55 12.55
C SER A 40 23.05 -11.43 13.80
N LYS A 41 23.84 -11.07 14.82
CA LYS A 41 23.89 -11.82 16.08
C LYS A 41 22.54 -11.74 16.80
N GLY A 42 21.73 -12.78 16.64
CA GLY A 42 20.42 -12.92 17.30
C GLY A 42 19.23 -12.40 16.49
N GLU A 43 19.46 -11.86 15.29
CA GLU A 43 18.41 -11.24 14.48
C GLU A 43 18.53 -11.65 13.01
N MET A 44 17.39 -11.78 12.34
CA MET A 44 17.31 -12.11 10.92
C MET A 44 16.37 -11.12 10.22
N LEU A 45 16.84 -10.55 9.13
CA LEU A 45 16.06 -9.67 8.29
C LEU A 45 15.55 -10.48 7.10
N VAL A 46 14.23 -10.52 6.96
CA VAL A 46 13.53 -11.33 5.95
C VAL A 46 12.71 -10.40 5.06
N ASP A 47 12.95 -10.45 3.76
CA ASP A 47 12.11 -9.80 2.77
C ASP A 47 10.91 -10.69 2.45
N ILE A 48 9.71 -10.14 2.64
CA ILE A 48 8.44 -10.81 2.40
C ILE A 48 7.72 -10.26 1.15
N GLY A 49 8.37 -9.37 0.39
CA GLY A 49 7.81 -8.78 -0.82
C GLY A 49 6.62 -7.84 -0.57
N GLY A 50 6.53 -7.28 0.64
CA GLY A 50 5.45 -6.38 1.02
C GLY A 50 5.74 -4.92 0.63
N ARG A 51 4.93 -4.36 -0.28
CA ARG A 51 4.78 -2.91 -0.43
C ARG A 51 3.35 -2.55 -0.05
N ALA A 52 3.20 -1.57 0.84
CA ALA A 52 1.90 -1.00 1.16
C ALA A 52 1.58 0.12 0.16
N GLU A 53 0.51 -0.05 -0.61
CA GLU A 53 -0.06 1.02 -1.43
C GLU A 53 -1.34 1.51 -0.76
N GLY A 54 -1.47 2.83 -0.62
CA GLY A 54 -2.62 3.46 0.02
C GLY A 54 -3.02 4.72 -0.74
N VAL A 55 -4.31 4.87 -1.02
CA VAL A 55 -4.86 6.09 -1.59
C VAL A 55 -5.28 7.00 -0.44
N VAL A 56 -4.56 8.11 -0.25
CA VAL A 56 -4.97 9.16 0.69
C VAL A 56 -5.85 10.15 -0.07
N SER A 57 -7.08 10.36 0.41
CA SER A 57 -7.94 11.38 -0.16
C SER A 57 -7.36 12.76 0.12
N GLY A 58 -7.41 13.69 -0.85
CA GLY A 58 -6.89 15.05 -0.65
C GLY A 58 -7.53 15.80 0.52
N LYS A 59 -8.71 15.36 1.00
CA LYS A 59 -9.38 15.90 2.20
C LYS A 59 -8.74 15.43 3.52
N GLU A 60 -8.05 14.30 3.50
CA GLU A 60 -7.36 13.69 4.64
C GLU A 60 -5.89 14.12 4.72
N MET A 61 -5.36 14.72 3.65
CA MET A 61 -4.04 15.34 3.63
C MET A 61 -4.06 16.67 4.39
N LYS A 62 -3.93 16.64 5.71
CA LYS A 62 -3.58 17.81 6.50
C LYS A 62 -2.08 18.04 6.40
N LEU A 63 -1.68 19.03 5.60
CA LEU A 63 -0.30 19.50 5.55
C LEU A 63 -0.17 20.63 6.57
N GLU A 64 0.44 20.37 7.72
CA GLU A 64 0.93 21.45 8.57
C GLU A 64 2.25 21.96 7.98
N GLY A 65 2.15 22.99 7.13
CA GLY A 65 3.31 23.78 6.68
C GLY A 65 4.14 23.23 5.52
N GLU A 66 4.03 21.95 5.16
CA GLU A 66 4.80 21.40 4.04
C GLU A 66 4.01 21.42 2.71
N LYS A 67 4.57 22.09 1.69
CA LYS A 67 3.97 22.14 0.35
C LYS A 67 4.36 20.89 -0.44
N LEU A 68 3.36 20.15 -0.96
CA LEU A 68 3.61 19.00 -1.82
C LEU A 68 4.27 19.42 -3.14
N ASN A 69 5.45 18.88 -3.40
CA ASN A 69 6.05 18.79 -4.74
C ASN A 69 5.26 17.75 -5.55
N LYS A 70 4.25 18.19 -6.32
CA LYS A 70 3.63 17.33 -7.32
C LYS A 70 4.44 17.41 -8.61
N LYS A 71 5.35 16.44 -8.82
CA LYS A 71 5.99 16.24 -10.13
C LYS A 71 4.96 15.63 -11.08
N SER A 72 4.14 16.49 -11.69
CA SER A 72 3.18 16.13 -12.73
C SER A 72 3.95 15.57 -13.92
N ARG A 73 4.08 14.25 -14.00
CA ARG A 73 4.43 13.59 -15.25
C ARG A 73 3.17 13.65 -16.10
N ARG A 74 3.23 14.47 -17.17
CA ARG A 74 2.24 14.48 -18.25
C ARG A 74 2.24 13.12 -18.94
#